data_AF-A0A925R9G5-F1
#
_entry.id   AF-A0A925R9G5-F1
#
_cell.length_a   1.000
_cell.length_b   1.000
_cell.length_c   1.000
_cell.angle_alpha   90.00
_cell.angle_beta   90.00
_cell.angle_gamma   90.00
#
_symmetry.space_group_name_H-M   'P 1'
#
loop_
_entity.id
_entity.type
_entity.pdbx_description
1 polymer ?
#
loop_
_entity_poly.entity_id
_entity_poly.type
_entity_poly.pdbx_seq_one_letter_code
_entity_poly.pdbx_strand_id
1 'polypeptide(L)'
;RLPGKGTVKTSYRPGICETDLDTVLPHFIIDTLREGIVDFDRRLRGFITAEATLVGIESRTSAPVRILRDASSESVGVKGLYPAGEGAGYAGGIMSSAVDGIKIADIIAGRLAS
;
A
#
# COMPACT_ATOMS: atom_id res chain seq x y z
N ARG A 1 -24.70 20.03 -13.16
CA ARG A 1 -24.85 18.58 -13.48
C ARG A 1 -23.49 18.07 -13.92
N LEU A 2 -22.82 17.27 -13.11
CA LEU A 2 -21.80 16.34 -13.62
C LEU A 2 -22.35 14.95 -13.30
N PRO A 3 -23.10 14.33 -14.21
CA PRO A 3 -23.74 13.07 -13.91
C PRO A 3 -22.78 11.95 -14.33
N GLY A 4 -22.23 11.24 -13.35
CA GLY A 4 -21.87 9.85 -13.57
C GLY A 4 -23.15 9.11 -13.97
N LYS A 5 -23.27 8.78 -15.26
CA LYS A 5 -24.27 7.83 -15.78
C LYS A 5 -23.58 6.57 -16.26
N GLY A 6 -22.39 6.28 -15.71
CA GLY A 6 -21.54 5.19 -16.14
C GLY A 6 -22.11 3.86 -15.67
N THR A 7 -22.41 2.97 -16.61
CA THR A 7 -22.69 1.55 -16.36
C THR A 7 -21.40 0.78 -16.06
N VAL A 8 -20.53 1.33 -15.20
CA VAL A 8 -19.22 0.72 -14.96
C VAL A 8 -19.40 -0.43 -13.98
N LYS A 9 -19.27 -1.65 -14.50
CA LYS A 9 -19.25 -2.86 -13.68
C LYS A 9 -17.97 -2.85 -12.85
N THR A 10 -18.10 -2.57 -11.56
CA THR A 10 -16.99 -2.69 -10.62
C THR A 10 -16.78 -4.13 -10.19
N SER A 11 -15.52 -4.54 -10.04
CA SER A 11 -15.15 -5.79 -9.38
C SER A 11 -15.19 -5.68 -7.84
N TYR A 12 -15.34 -4.46 -7.31
CA TYR A 12 -15.43 -4.21 -5.87
C TYR A 12 -16.77 -4.70 -5.32
N ARG A 13 -16.72 -5.88 -4.69
CA ARG A 13 -17.91 -6.63 -4.23
C ARG A 13 -18.81 -5.91 -3.22
N PRO A 14 -18.28 -5.09 -2.28
CA PRO A 14 -19.16 -4.36 -1.35
C PRO A 14 -20.10 -3.36 -2.05
N GLY A 15 -19.83 -3.03 -3.32
CA GLY A 15 -20.56 -2.00 -4.06
C GLY A 15 -19.93 -0.63 -3.89
N ILE A 16 -20.38 0.32 -4.70
CA ILE A 16 -19.86 1.68 -4.74
C ILE A 16 -21.00 2.69 -4.68
N CYS A 17 -20.71 3.87 -4.14
CA CYS A 17 -21.58 5.03 -4.17
C CYS A 17 -20.80 6.17 -4.82
N GLU A 18 -21.36 6.78 -5.87
CA GLU A 18 -20.75 7.95 -6.49
C GLU A 18 -20.74 9.12 -5.50
N THR A 19 -19.59 9.79 -5.39
CA THR A 19 -19.41 10.96 -4.55
C THR A 19 -18.41 11.90 -5.20
N ASP A 20 -18.47 13.17 -4.79
CA ASP A 20 -17.42 14.12 -5.11
C ASP A 20 -16.19 13.83 -4.23
N LEU A 21 -15.06 13.46 -4.85
CA LEU A 21 -13.82 13.16 -4.14
C LEU A 21 -13.27 14.37 -3.40
N ASP A 22 -13.53 15.60 -3.88
CA ASP A 22 -13.11 16.84 -3.22
C ASP A 22 -13.69 16.97 -1.80
N THR A 23 -14.80 16.28 -1.52
CA THR A 23 -15.48 16.32 -0.22
C THR A 23 -14.99 15.27 0.78
N VAL A 24 -14.28 14.25 0.32
CA VAL A 24 -13.89 13.08 1.15
C VAL A 24 -12.37 12.89 1.26
N LEU A 25 -11.58 13.60 0.46
CA LEU A 25 -10.13 13.55 0.49
C LEU A 25 -9.50 14.91 0.82
N PRO A 26 -8.36 14.94 1.53
CA PRO A 26 -7.58 16.16 1.70
C PRO A 26 -7.15 16.77 0.35
N HIS A 27 -7.11 18.11 0.27
CA HIS A 27 -6.79 18.82 -0.98
C HIS A 27 -5.45 18.40 -1.60
N PHE A 28 -4.41 18.14 -0.80
CA PHE A 28 -3.12 17.71 -1.34
C PHE A 28 -3.19 16.38 -2.10
N ILE A 29 -4.10 15.48 -1.72
CA ILE A 29 -4.33 14.20 -2.43
C ILE A 29 -5.08 14.47 -3.74
N ILE A 30 -6.12 15.31 -3.68
CA ILE A 30 -6.91 15.70 -4.85
C ILE A 30 -6.05 16.35 -5.92
N ASP A 31 -5.23 17.33 -5.54
CA ASP A 31 -4.36 18.05 -6.46
C ASP A 31 -3.38 17.08 -7.15
N THR A 32 -2.77 16.19 -6.36
CA THR A 32 -1.87 15.16 -6.87
C THR A 32 -2.58 14.18 -7.82
N LEU A 33 -3.81 13.77 -7.49
CA LEU A 33 -4.60 12.88 -8.35
C LEU A 33 -4.97 13.55 -9.69
N ARG A 34 -5.37 14.83 -9.67
CA ARG A 34 -5.68 15.59 -10.88
C ARG A 34 -4.47 15.69 -11.80
N GLU A 35 -3.32 16.03 -11.26
CA GLU A 35 -2.06 16.08 -12.01
C GLU A 35 -1.67 14.71 -12.57
N GLY A 36 -1.77 13.66 -11.74
CA GLY A 36 -1.45 12.29 -12.13
C GLY A 36 -2.33 11.79 -13.28
N ILE A 37 -3.64 12.06 -13.26
CA ILE A 37 -4.56 11.67 -14.35
C ILE A 37 -4.17 12.35 -15.67
N VAL A 38 -3.83 13.64 -15.64
CA VAL A 38 -3.41 14.38 -16.83
C VAL A 38 -2.08 13.85 -17.37
N ASP A 39 -1.11 13.52 -16.49
CA ASP A 39 0.15 12.92 -16.91
C ASP A 39 -0.05 11.51 -17.49
N PHE A 40 -0.93 10.70 -16.89
CA PHE A 40 -1.28 9.38 -17.42
C PHE A 40 -1.92 9.45 -18.81
N ASP A 41 -2.84 10.39 -19.06
CA ASP A 41 -3.45 10.55 -20.39
C ASP A 41 -2.42 10.87 -21.48
N ARG A 42 -1.41 11.69 -21.14
CA ARG A 42 -0.30 12.02 -22.05
C ARG A 42 0.59 10.81 -22.36
N ARG A 43 0.85 9.96 -21.36
CA ARG A 43 1.77 8.82 -21.48
C ARG A 43 1.11 7.56 -22.03
N LEU A 44 -0.15 7.33 -21.70
CA LEU A 44 -0.92 6.12 -22.01
C LEU A 44 -2.20 6.50 -22.75
N ARG A 45 -2.07 6.78 -24.05
CA ARG A 45 -3.23 7.13 -24.89
C ARG A 45 -4.30 6.03 -24.82
N GLY A 46 -5.53 6.43 -24.51
CA GLY A 46 -6.68 5.53 -24.38
C GLY A 46 -6.83 4.87 -23.01
N PHE A 47 -5.95 5.18 -22.04
CA PHE A 47 -6.09 4.71 -20.67
C PHE A 47 -7.14 5.51 -19.89
N ILE A 48 -7.19 6.83 -20.08
CA ILE A 48 -8.21 7.70 -19.48
C ILE A 48 -9.38 7.83 -20.45
N THR A 49 -10.58 7.50 -20.00
CA THR A 49 -11.82 7.58 -20.77
C THR A 49 -12.90 8.26 -19.94
N ALA A 50 -13.99 8.67 -20.59
CA ALA A 50 -15.16 9.22 -19.89
C ALA A 50 -15.84 8.20 -18.94
N GLU A 51 -15.53 6.91 -19.09
CA GLU A 51 -16.04 5.82 -18.24
C GLU A 51 -15.05 5.41 -17.15
N ALA A 52 -13.84 5.99 -17.11
CA ALA A 52 -12.85 5.68 -16.09
C ALA A 52 -13.39 6.02 -14.69
N THR A 53 -13.32 5.07 -13.77
CA THR A 53 -13.86 5.19 -12.42
C THR A 53 -12.75 5.11 -11.39
N LEU A 54 -12.70 6.07 -10.47
CA LEU A 54 -11.86 6.01 -9.28
C LEU A 54 -12.66 5.35 -8.15
N VAL A 55 -12.10 4.30 -7.55
CA VAL A 55 -12.79 3.51 -6.53
C VAL A 55 -12.07 3.63 -5.19
N GLY A 56 -12.73 4.26 -4.22
CA GLY A 56 -12.34 4.25 -2.81
C GLY A 56 -10.91 4.76 -2.53
N ILE A 57 -10.39 4.39 -1.35
CA ILE A 57 -9.06 4.77 -0.89
C ILE A 57 -8.26 3.49 -0.62
N GLU A 58 -7.10 3.38 -1.25
CA GLU A 58 -6.13 2.33 -0.95
C GLU A 58 -5.14 2.83 0.12
N SER A 59 -5.50 2.66 1.39
CA SER A 59 -4.75 3.23 2.53
C SER A 59 -3.67 2.30 3.12
N ARG A 60 -3.62 1.03 2.71
CA ARG A 60 -2.74 0.02 3.30
C ARG A 60 -1.67 -0.45 2.32
N THR A 61 -0.94 0.50 1.76
CA THR A 61 0.13 0.23 0.79
C THR A 61 1.44 -0.24 1.44
N SER A 62 1.61 0.04 2.73
CA SER A 62 2.75 -0.42 3.54
C SER A 62 2.41 -0.30 5.03
N ALA A 63 3.27 -0.85 5.91
CA ALA A 63 3.07 -0.68 7.34
C ALA A 63 3.19 0.79 7.77
N PRO A 64 2.23 1.29 8.57
CA PRO A 64 2.24 2.67 9.06
C PRO A 64 3.26 2.90 10.18
N VAL A 65 3.93 1.84 10.64
CA VAL A 65 4.89 1.86 11.74
C VAL A 65 6.09 0.99 11.41
N ARG A 66 7.21 1.27 12.08
CA ARG A 66 8.41 0.43 12.03
C ARG A 66 8.77 -0.02 13.43
N ILE A 67 8.81 -1.33 13.64
CA ILE A 67 9.24 -1.92 14.91
C ILE A 67 10.77 -2.01 14.87
N LEU A 68 11.46 -1.20 15.66
CA LEU A 68 12.92 -1.11 15.57
C LEU A 68 13.60 -2.43 15.99
N ARG A 69 14.56 -2.86 15.17
CA ARG A 69 15.43 -4.00 15.42
C ARG A 69 16.89 -3.62 15.14
N ASP A 70 17.82 -4.26 15.82
CA ASP A 70 19.26 -3.99 15.67
C ASP A 70 19.89 -4.80 14.52
N ALA A 71 21.23 -4.79 14.44
CA ALA A 71 21.98 -5.52 13.42
C ALA A 71 21.79 -7.05 13.50
N SER A 72 21.39 -7.57 14.65
CA SER A 72 21.05 -8.98 14.87
C SER A 72 19.58 -9.30 14.57
N SER A 73 18.84 -8.34 14.02
CA SER A 73 17.40 -8.43 13.71
C SER A 73 16.51 -8.63 14.93
N GLU A 74 17.04 -8.43 16.14
CA GLU A 74 16.29 -8.49 17.40
C GLU A 74 15.77 -7.11 17.78
N SER A 75 14.60 -7.06 18.40
CA SER A 75 14.00 -5.81 18.86
C SER A 75 14.94 -5.09 19.84
N VAL A 76 15.08 -3.78 19.65
CA VAL A 76 15.90 -2.93 20.53
C VAL A 76 15.36 -2.84 21.96
N GLY A 77 14.07 -3.13 22.17
CA GLY A 77 13.39 -2.98 23.46
C GLY A 77 12.98 -4.29 24.14
N VAL A 78 12.92 -5.41 23.41
CA VAL A 78 12.43 -6.69 23.92
C VAL A 78 13.33 -7.82 23.43
N LYS A 79 14.05 -8.45 24.36
CA LYS A 79 14.89 -9.62 24.06
C LYS A 79 14.03 -10.81 23.64
N GLY A 80 14.50 -11.57 22.66
CA GLY A 80 13.83 -12.71 22.05
C GLY A 80 12.76 -12.34 21.02
N LEU A 81 12.47 -11.06 20.80
CA LEU A 81 11.49 -10.61 19.82
C LEU A 81 12.19 -10.21 18.50
N TYR A 82 11.76 -10.78 17.38
CA TYR A 82 12.32 -10.51 16.05
C TYR A 82 11.26 -9.95 15.10
N PRO A 83 11.16 -8.62 14.97
CA PRO A 83 10.21 -8.00 14.04
C PRO A 83 10.57 -8.33 12.59
N ALA A 84 9.61 -8.84 11.81
CA ALA A 84 9.83 -9.37 10.47
C ALA A 84 8.77 -8.92 9.45
N GLY A 85 9.17 -8.82 8.19
CA GLY A 85 8.29 -8.62 7.04
C GLY A 85 7.60 -7.26 7.00
N GLU A 86 6.53 -7.18 6.22
CA GLU A 86 5.81 -5.93 5.97
C GLU A 86 5.19 -5.36 7.24
N GLY A 87 4.53 -6.19 8.06
CA GLY A 87 3.89 -5.75 9.30
C GLY A 87 4.85 -5.08 10.30
N ALA A 88 6.14 -5.42 10.25
CA ALA A 88 7.17 -4.79 11.08
C ALA A 88 7.85 -3.57 10.41
N GLY A 89 7.54 -3.29 9.15
CA GLY A 89 8.12 -2.20 8.36
C GLY A 89 9.48 -2.51 7.74
N TYR A 90 9.79 -3.79 7.43
CA TYR A 90 11.04 -4.20 6.77
C TYR A 90 10.87 -4.80 5.37
N ALA A 91 9.62 -4.93 4.91
CA ALA A 91 9.29 -5.39 3.58
C ALA A 91 8.05 -4.65 3.05
N GLY A 92 7.71 -4.88 1.77
CA GLY A 92 6.58 -4.22 1.10
C GLY A 92 5.93 -5.10 0.04
N GLY A 93 5.96 -6.42 0.27
CA GLY A 93 5.43 -7.41 -0.66
C GLY A 93 5.78 -8.84 -0.25
N ILE A 94 5.22 -9.80 -0.99
CA ILE A 94 5.35 -11.23 -0.69
C ILE A 94 6.82 -11.66 -0.68
N MET A 95 7.54 -11.35 -1.77
CA MET A 95 8.93 -11.80 -1.94
C MET A 95 9.87 -11.16 -0.91
N SER A 96 9.76 -9.85 -0.69
CA SER A 96 10.61 -9.15 0.28
C SER A 96 10.32 -9.60 1.71
N SER A 97 9.06 -9.89 2.04
CA SER A 97 8.69 -10.43 3.36
C SER A 97 9.24 -11.85 3.58
N ALA A 98 9.19 -12.69 2.56
CA ALA A 98 9.74 -14.04 2.61
C ALA A 98 11.27 -14.02 2.81
N VAL A 99 11.98 -13.17 2.06
CA VAL A 99 13.44 -13.01 2.19
C VAL A 99 13.81 -12.49 3.58
N ASP A 100 13.07 -11.51 4.11
CA ASP A 100 13.29 -11.00 5.47
C ASP A 100 13.08 -12.10 6.52
N GLY A 101 12.03 -12.92 6.34
CA GLY A 101 11.74 -14.06 7.20
C GLY A 101 12.85 -15.11 7.22
N ILE A 102 13.37 -15.51 6.05
CA ILE A 102 14.48 -16.47 5.95
C ILE A 102 15.72 -15.92 6.66
N LYS A 103 16.08 -14.66 6.41
CA LYS A 103 17.23 -14.01 7.06
C LYS A 103 17.14 -14.07 8.58
N ILE A 104 15.96 -13.77 9.14
CA ILE A 104 15.75 -13.79 10.58
C ILE A 104 15.81 -15.22 11.12
N ALA A 105 15.23 -16.18 10.41
CA ALA A 105 15.28 -17.59 10.79
C ALA A 105 16.72 -18.10 10.86
N ASP A 106 17.57 -17.75 9.89
CA ASP A 106 19.00 -18.12 9.89
C ASP A 106 19.75 -17.52 11.08
N ILE A 107 19.46 -16.25 11.43
CA ILE A 107 20.06 -15.59 12.60
C ILE A 107 19.64 -16.27 13.90
N ILE A 108 18.35 -16.59 14.04
CA ILE A 108 17.81 -17.28 15.22
C ILE A 108 18.45 -18.67 15.34
N ALA A 109 18.50 -19.43 14.25
CA ALA A 109 19.11 -20.76 14.23
C ALA A 109 20.59 -20.70 14.62
N GLY A 110 21.36 -19.74 14.08
CA GLY A 110 22.76 -19.55 14.43
C GLY A 110 22.98 -19.22 15.91
N ARG A 111 22.09 -18.44 16.52
CA ARG A 111 22.13 -18.10 17.96
C ARG A 111 21.77 -19.28 18.88
N LEU A 112 20.90 -20.18 18.44
CA LEU A 112 20.49 -21.35 19.22
C LEU A 112 21.49 -22.50 19.14
N ALA A 113 22.30 -22.54 18.08
CA ALA A 113 23.34 -23.55 17.88
C ALA A 113 24.66 -23.24 18.61
N SER A 114 24.83 -22.00 19.10
CA SER A 114 25.98 -21.54 19.90
C SER A 114 25.74 -21.67 21.39
#